data_AF-A0AAV2GVP2-F1
#
_entry.id   AF-A0AAV2GVP2-F1
#
_cell.length_a   1.000
_cell.length_b   1.000
_cell.length_c   1.000
_cell.angle_alpha   90.00
_cell.angle_beta   90.00
_cell.angle_gamma   90.00
#
_symmetry.space_group_name_H-M   'P 1'
#
loop_
_entity.id
_entity.type
_entity.pdbx_description
1 polymer ?
#
loop_
_entity_poly.entity_id
_entity_poly.type
_entity_poly.pdbx_seq_one_letter_code
_entity_poly.pdbx_strand_id
1 'polypeptide(L)'
;MAGSEVHDDAEKQRGRDPTPGARSKGTSSTRDPLKSLERRVSRMEVKLSEDVAVMEDLGANFTQIQGDVQSVAARMMSLEVGNEGLRDELMVLIKDTISTAMNDAIEVMKEAVAAEVTSLKEEVAELKSEVTLVKRVMANGPAIAQPASNMEIPRPKSFQGSRNARELENFLWSLEQYFGASGIRDECLFPIMVVTPVGVPPVVPGSTGTGHKTGVTPPV
;
A
#
# COMPACT_ATOMS: atom_id res chain seq x y z
N MET A 1 -62.85 -29.76 -60.61
CA MET A 1 -63.62 -29.64 -61.87
C MET A 1 -65.05 -30.03 -61.59
N ALA A 2 -66.01 -29.48 -62.34
CA ALA A 2 -67.44 -29.79 -62.23
C ALA A 2 -67.97 -30.23 -63.62
N GLY A 3 -69.08 -30.95 -63.62
CA GLY A 3 -69.75 -31.60 -64.77
C GLY A 3 -70.31 -32.95 -64.30
N SER A 4 -71.56 -33.35 -64.54
CA SER A 4 -72.41 -33.29 -65.76
C SER A 4 -71.87 -34.21 -66.88
N GLU A 5 -72.64 -34.98 -67.66
CA GLU A 5 -74.05 -35.48 -67.68
C GLU A 5 -74.14 -36.53 -68.86
N VAL A 6 -75.23 -37.16 -69.35
CA VAL A 6 -76.71 -37.07 -69.23
C VAL A 6 -77.34 -38.42 -69.71
N HIS A 7 -78.41 -38.96 -69.08
CA HIS A 7 -79.38 -39.96 -69.63
C HIS A 7 -78.84 -41.36 -70.08
N ASP A 8 -79.59 -42.41 -70.47
CA ASP A 8 -81.02 -42.85 -70.31
C ASP A 8 -80.98 -44.41 -70.13
N ASP A 9 -81.93 -45.35 -70.39
CA ASP A 9 -83.27 -45.44 -71.04
C ASP A 9 -84.01 -46.62 -70.33
N ALA A 10 -85.11 -46.42 -69.60
CA ALA A 10 -86.53 -46.44 -69.99
C ALA A 10 -87.24 -47.84 -70.03
N GLU A 11 -88.38 -47.92 -69.32
CA GLU A 11 -89.44 -48.98 -69.40
C GLU A 11 -89.03 -50.43 -69.00
N LYS A 12 -89.90 -51.39 -68.59
CA LYS A 12 -91.37 -51.55 -68.40
C LYS A 12 -91.54 -52.74 -67.39
N GLN A 13 -92.60 -52.97 -66.60
CA GLN A 13 -93.90 -52.29 -66.34
C GLN A 13 -94.57 -52.85 -65.04
N ARG A 14 -95.43 -52.05 -64.37
CA ARG A 14 -96.57 -52.43 -63.46
C ARG A 14 -96.37 -53.48 -62.33
N GLY A 15 -96.53 -53.03 -61.06
CA GLY A 15 -96.50 -53.90 -59.87
C GLY A 15 -97.32 -53.48 -58.62
N ARG A 16 -98.47 -52.80 -58.80
CA ARG A 16 -99.61 -52.67 -57.84
C ARG A 16 -99.36 -52.88 -56.32
N ASP A 17 -99.13 -51.78 -55.59
CA ASP A 17 -99.19 -51.69 -54.11
C ASP A 17 -100.63 -51.95 -53.57
N PRO A 18 -100.84 -52.35 -52.30
CA PRO A 18 -101.25 -51.33 -51.32
C PRO A 18 -100.83 -51.53 -49.83
N THR A 19 -100.22 -50.47 -49.28
CA THR A 19 -100.35 -49.94 -47.90
C THR A 19 -99.62 -50.64 -46.73
N PRO A 20 -99.29 -49.90 -45.63
CA PRO A 20 -98.08 -50.21 -44.85
C PRO A 20 -98.34 -50.91 -43.50
N GLY A 21 -97.62 -52.02 -43.28
CA GLY A 21 -97.51 -52.68 -41.98
C GLY A 21 -96.68 -51.86 -40.97
N ALA A 22 -97.13 -51.78 -39.71
CA ALA A 22 -96.54 -50.92 -38.70
C ALA A 22 -95.15 -51.41 -38.19
N ARG A 23 -94.34 -50.44 -37.72
CA ARG A 23 -93.05 -50.66 -37.05
C ARG A 23 -93.12 -51.72 -35.94
N SER A 24 -92.17 -52.66 -35.94
CA SER A 24 -91.69 -53.32 -34.71
C SER A 24 -90.26 -52.89 -34.37
N LYS A 25 -90.04 -52.58 -33.08
CA LYS A 25 -88.83 -52.01 -32.44
C LYS A 25 -87.49 -52.31 -33.14
N GLY A 26 -86.82 -51.27 -33.62
CA GLY A 26 -85.41 -51.33 -34.04
C GLY A 26 -84.45 -51.33 -32.84
N THR A 27 -83.28 -51.96 -33.00
CA THR A 27 -82.27 -52.17 -31.94
C THR A 27 -80.83 -51.87 -32.41
N SER A 28 -80.67 -50.94 -33.36
CA SER A 28 -79.51 -50.87 -34.27
C SER A 28 -78.92 -49.46 -34.46
N SER A 29 -78.79 -48.67 -33.39
CA SER A 29 -78.15 -47.33 -33.50
C SER A 29 -77.42 -46.85 -32.23
N THR A 30 -77.89 -47.19 -31.02
CA THR A 30 -77.23 -46.77 -29.77
C THR A 30 -76.10 -47.69 -29.31
N ARG A 31 -76.11 -48.97 -29.70
CA ARG A 31 -75.17 -49.98 -29.17
C ARG A 31 -73.74 -49.80 -29.69
N ASP A 32 -73.56 -49.30 -30.90
CA ASP A 32 -72.25 -49.17 -31.55
C ASP A 32 -71.46 -47.91 -31.19
N PRO A 33 -72.07 -46.70 -31.02
CA PRO A 33 -71.37 -45.58 -30.39
C PRO A 33 -71.00 -45.89 -28.92
N LEU A 34 -71.80 -46.68 -28.19
CA LEU A 34 -71.44 -47.15 -26.85
C LEU A 34 -70.16 -48.01 -26.88
N LYS A 35 -70.07 -49.03 -27.76
CA LYS A 35 -68.81 -49.80 -27.97
C LYS A 35 -67.63 -48.93 -28.41
N SER A 36 -67.88 -47.79 -29.06
CA SER A 36 -66.83 -46.86 -29.47
C SER A 36 -66.31 -46.06 -28.28
N LEU A 37 -67.21 -45.60 -27.40
CA LEU A 37 -66.88 -44.93 -26.15
C LEU A 37 -66.18 -45.87 -25.17
N GLU A 38 -66.69 -47.08 -24.97
CA GLU A 38 -66.11 -48.16 -24.16
C GLU A 38 -64.64 -48.40 -24.52
N ARG A 39 -64.32 -48.66 -25.80
CA ARG A 39 -62.93 -48.81 -26.27
C ARG A 39 -62.08 -47.54 -26.12
N ARG A 40 -62.68 -46.34 -26.06
CA ARG A 40 -61.96 -45.10 -25.75
C ARG A 40 -61.67 -44.99 -24.26
N VAL A 41 -62.62 -45.34 -23.40
CA VAL A 41 -62.46 -45.39 -21.95
C VAL A 41 -61.33 -46.34 -21.58
N SER A 42 -61.31 -47.59 -22.07
CA SER A 42 -60.20 -48.52 -21.77
C SER A 42 -58.83 -48.06 -22.27
N ARG A 43 -58.75 -47.27 -23.35
CA ARG A 43 -57.49 -46.64 -23.79
C ARG A 43 -57.10 -45.42 -22.95
N MET A 44 -58.06 -44.75 -22.31
CA MET A 44 -57.78 -43.69 -21.34
C MET A 44 -57.40 -44.29 -19.98
N GLU A 45 -58.02 -45.38 -19.54
CA GLU A 45 -57.67 -46.11 -18.32
C GLU A 45 -56.22 -46.61 -18.34
N VAL A 46 -55.79 -47.24 -19.45
CA VAL A 46 -54.37 -47.63 -19.63
C VAL A 46 -53.45 -46.42 -19.59
N LYS A 47 -53.75 -45.35 -20.34
CA LYS A 47 -52.92 -44.14 -20.37
C LYS A 47 -52.84 -43.42 -19.02
N LEU A 48 -53.94 -43.36 -18.28
CA LEU A 48 -53.94 -42.80 -16.92
C LEU A 48 -53.13 -43.68 -15.96
N SER A 49 -53.09 -44.99 -16.16
CA SER A 49 -52.21 -45.88 -15.40
C SER A 49 -50.73 -45.70 -15.78
N GLU A 50 -50.42 -45.42 -17.05
CA GLU A 50 -49.08 -45.06 -17.53
C GLU A 50 -48.64 -43.70 -16.94
N ASP A 51 -49.50 -42.68 -17.03
CA ASP A 51 -49.24 -41.33 -16.51
C ASP A 51 -49.09 -41.32 -14.96
N VAL A 52 -49.86 -42.15 -14.24
CA VAL A 52 -49.72 -42.31 -12.78
C VAL A 52 -48.40 -42.98 -12.40
N ALA A 53 -47.99 -44.04 -13.10
CA ALA A 53 -46.70 -44.69 -12.83
C ALA A 53 -45.53 -43.72 -13.08
N VAL A 54 -45.58 -42.92 -14.16
CA VAL A 54 -44.59 -41.86 -14.42
C VAL A 54 -44.62 -40.77 -13.34
N MET A 55 -45.77 -40.47 -12.74
CA MET A 55 -45.89 -39.52 -11.63
C MET A 55 -45.29 -40.07 -10.32
N GLU A 56 -45.46 -41.37 -10.05
CA GLU A 56 -44.84 -42.06 -8.90
C GLU A 56 -43.32 -42.10 -9.04
N ASP A 57 -42.80 -42.48 -10.22
CA ASP A 57 -41.37 -42.42 -10.55
C ASP A 57 -40.82 -40.99 -10.42
N LEU A 58 -41.53 -39.98 -10.90
CA LEU A 58 -41.13 -38.57 -10.75
C LEU A 58 -41.10 -38.13 -9.28
N GLY A 59 -42.04 -38.60 -8.45
CA GLY A 59 -42.07 -38.36 -7.01
C GLY A 59 -40.91 -39.03 -6.26
N ALA A 60 -40.55 -40.26 -6.64
CA ALA A 60 -39.38 -40.95 -6.11
C ALA A 60 -38.08 -40.22 -6.49
N ASN A 61 -37.94 -39.81 -7.77
CA ASN A 61 -36.80 -39.00 -8.22
C ASN A 61 -36.71 -37.65 -7.50
N PHE A 62 -37.85 -36.97 -7.27
CA PHE A 62 -37.87 -35.69 -6.54
C PHE A 62 -37.42 -35.85 -5.08
N THR A 63 -37.89 -36.89 -4.37
CA THR A 63 -37.48 -37.13 -2.97
C THR A 63 -36.02 -37.56 -2.86
N GLN A 64 -35.50 -38.34 -3.82
CA GLN A 64 -34.06 -38.63 -3.93
C GLN A 64 -33.22 -37.36 -4.14
N ILE A 65 -33.57 -36.53 -5.14
CA ILE A 65 -32.89 -35.26 -5.42
C ILE A 65 -32.93 -34.32 -4.21
N GLN A 66 -34.06 -34.26 -3.48
CA GLN A 66 -34.16 -33.47 -2.25
C GLN A 66 -33.18 -33.95 -1.17
N GLY A 67 -33.02 -35.27 -0.99
CA GLY A 67 -32.03 -35.86 -0.09
C GLY A 67 -30.58 -35.58 -0.52
N ASP A 68 -30.28 -35.70 -1.81
CA ASP A 68 -28.95 -35.41 -2.37
C ASP A 68 -28.58 -33.93 -2.22
N VAL A 69 -29.52 -33.01 -2.46
CA VAL A 69 -29.32 -31.56 -2.22
C VAL A 69 -29.06 -31.26 -0.74
N GLN A 70 -29.78 -31.90 0.19
CA GLN A 70 -29.53 -31.75 1.62
C GLN A 70 -28.15 -32.30 2.03
N SER A 71 -27.74 -33.43 1.46
CA SER A 71 -26.41 -34.04 1.65
C SER A 71 -25.29 -33.13 1.14
N VAL A 72 -25.45 -32.53 -0.05
CA VAL A 72 -24.51 -31.56 -0.62
C VAL A 72 -24.44 -30.29 0.24
N ALA A 73 -25.57 -29.77 0.72
CA ALA A 73 -25.60 -28.58 1.57
C ALA A 73 -24.86 -28.82 2.91
N ALA A 74 -25.07 -29.95 3.56
CA ALA A 74 -24.37 -30.32 4.79
C ALA A 74 -22.84 -30.44 4.57
N ARG A 75 -22.42 -31.02 3.43
CA ARG A 75 -21.01 -31.09 3.04
C ARG A 75 -20.41 -29.73 2.73
N MET A 76 -21.19 -28.81 2.14
CA MET A 76 -20.76 -27.43 1.87
C MET A 76 -20.50 -26.67 3.16
N MET A 77 -21.44 -26.68 4.11
CA MET A 77 -21.27 -26.05 5.43
C MET A 77 -20.05 -26.60 6.18
N SER A 78 -19.83 -27.92 6.14
CA SER A 78 -18.65 -28.53 6.76
C SER A 78 -17.33 -28.13 6.10
N LEU A 79 -17.34 -27.81 4.81
CA LEU A 79 -16.16 -27.32 4.07
C LEU A 79 -15.92 -25.83 4.32
N GLU A 80 -16.98 -25.02 4.43
CA GLU A 80 -16.90 -23.60 4.77
C GLU A 80 -16.26 -23.42 6.16
N VAL A 81 -16.80 -24.09 7.19
CA VAL A 81 -16.25 -24.06 8.56
C VAL A 81 -14.81 -24.61 8.61
N GLY A 82 -14.51 -25.66 7.82
CA GLY A 82 -13.14 -26.20 7.71
C GLY A 82 -12.16 -25.21 7.07
N ASN A 83 -12.59 -24.48 6.04
CA ASN A 83 -11.77 -23.45 5.39
C ASN A 83 -11.56 -22.23 6.28
N GLU A 84 -12.54 -21.84 7.10
CA GLU A 84 -12.37 -20.78 8.10
C GLU A 84 -11.36 -21.19 9.18
N GLY A 85 -11.47 -22.41 9.73
CA GLY A 85 -10.50 -22.93 10.69
C GLY A 85 -9.07 -22.97 10.13
N LEU A 86 -8.88 -23.51 8.92
CA LEU A 86 -7.57 -23.56 8.26
C LEU A 86 -7.00 -22.15 7.97
N ARG A 87 -7.85 -21.16 7.69
CA ARG A 87 -7.45 -19.77 7.47
C ARG A 87 -6.96 -19.12 8.76
N ASP A 88 -7.63 -19.37 9.88
CA ASP A 88 -7.28 -18.82 11.18
C ASP A 88 -6.01 -19.50 11.74
N GLU A 89 -5.89 -20.83 11.62
CA GLU A 89 -4.65 -21.57 11.93
C GLU A 89 -3.45 -21.04 11.12
N LEU A 90 -3.64 -20.82 9.81
CA LEU A 90 -2.61 -20.24 8.94
C LEU A 90 -2.25 -18.81 9.35
N MET A 91 -3.23 -17.99 9.75
CA MET A 91 -2.97 -16.62 10.21
C MET A 91 -2.16 -16.60 11.52
N VAL A 92 -2.48 -17.48 12.48
CA VAL A 92 -1.72 -17.65 13.71
C VAL A 92 -0.29 -18.12 13.38
N LEU A 93 -0.14 -19.18 12.60
CA LEU A 93 1.17 -19.75 12.25
C LEU A 93 2.07 -18.74 11.52
N ILE A 94 1.53 -17.97 10.57
CA ILE A 94 2.28 -16.91 9.86
C ILE A 94 2.69 -15.81 10.85
N LYS A 95 1.77 -15.34 11.68
CA LYS A 95 2.02 -14.27 12.65
C LYS A 95 3.10 -14.68 13.65
N ASP A 96 3.02 -15.88 14.19
CA ASP A 96 3.95 -16.38 15.21
C ASP A 96 5.33 -16.66 14.59
N THR A 97 5.38 -17.27 13.40
CA THR A 97 6.65 -17.48 12.66
C THR A 97 7.37 -16.16 12.37
N ILE A 98 6.64 -15.13 11.90
CA ILE A 98 7.22 -13.80 11.65
C ILE A 98 7.65 -13.15 12.97
N SER A 99 6.82 -13.23 14.01
CA SER A 99 7.12 -12.60 15.31
C SER A 99 8.38 -13.20 15.95
N THR A 100 8.51 -14.52 15.95
CA THR A 100 9.70 -15.22 16.46
C THR A 100 10.93 -14.85 15.64
N ALA A 101 10.89 -14.99 14.31
CA ALA A 101 12.04 -14.67 13.47
C ALA A 101 12.49 -13.20 13.55
N MET A 102 11.55 -12.25 13.74
CA MET A 102 11.87 -10.85 13.98
C MET A 102 12.49 -10.62 15.37
N ASN A 103 11.95 -11.25 16.42
CA ASN A 103 12.49 -11.13 17.76
C ASN A 103 13.90 -11.72 17.87
N ASP A 104 14.13 -12.92 17.33
CA ASP A 104 15.43 -13.59 17.30
C ASP A 104 16.48 -12.73 16.58
N ALA A 105 16.12 -12.15 15.43
CA ALA A 105 17.00 -11.25 14.68
C ALA A 105 17.29 -9.95 15.44
N ILE A 106 16.32 -9.39 16.16
CA ILE A 106 16.49 -8.21 17.01
C ILE A 106 17.42 -8.52 18.19
N GLU A 107 17.28 -9.68 18.83
CA GLU A 107 18.11 -10.12 19.95
C GLU A 107 19.58 -10.28 19.50
N VAL A 108 19.83 -10.97 18.37
CA VAL A 108 21.17 -11.11 17.79
C VAL A 108 21.79 -9.77 17.39
N MET A 109 21.03 -8.85 16.78
CA MET A 109 21.53 -7.51 16.44
C MET A 109 21.85 -6.68 17.69
N LYS A 110 21.02 -6.80 18.74
CA LYS A 110 21.19 -6.13 20.04
C LYS A 110 22.46 -6.63 20.77
N GLU A 111 22.72 -7.94 20.76
CA GLU A 111 23.96 -8.50 21.31
C GLU A 111 25.20 -8.04 20.54
N ALA A 112 25.17 -8.10 19.21
CA ALA A 112 26.28 -7.62 18.37
C ALA A 112 26.58 -6.13 18.61
N VAL A 113 25.56 -5.26 18.59
CA VAL A 113 25.73 -3.82 18.87
C VAL A 113 26.22 -3.58 20.30
N ALA A 114 25.81 -4.38 21.28
CA ALA A 114 26.31 -4.27 22.65
C ALA A 114 27.81 -4.60 22.74
N ALA A 115 28.27 -5.64 22.03
CA ALA A 115 29.69 -6.05 21.98
C ALA A 115 30.58 -4.97 21.33
N GLU A 116 30.19 -4.44 20.17
CA GLU A 116 30.87 -3.33 19.50
C GLU A 116 30.92 -2.08 20.40
N VAL A 117 29.82 -1.76 21.08
CA VAL A 117 29.74 -0.63 22.03
C VAL A 117 30.60 -0.86 23.29
N THR A 118 30.93 -2.09 23.67
CA THR A 118 31.95 -2.35 24.70
C THR A 118 33.37 -2.19 24.15
N SER A 119 33.69 -2.75 22.98
CA SER A 119 35.01 -2.60 22.35
C SER A 119 35.38 -1.12 22.15
N LEU A 120 34.48 -0.34 21.55
CA LEU A 120 34.69 1.10 21.33
C LEU A 120 34.84 1.91 22.63
N LYS A 121 34.32 1.44 23.78
CA LYS A 121 34.55 2.10 25.08
C LYS A 121 35.95 1.79 25.62
N GLU A 122 36.48 0.61 25.35
CA GLU A 122 37.82 0.19 25.75
C GLU A 122 38.88 0.93 24.91
N GLU A 123 38.74 0.97 23.59
CA GLU A 123 39.58 1.80 22.69
C GLU A 123 39.59 3.28 23.10
N VAL A 124 38.40 3.84 23.39
CA VAL A 124 38.27 5.24 23.83
C VAL A 124 38.87 5.47 25.23
N ALA A 125 39.01 4.43 26.07
CA ALA A 125 39.72 4.53 27.35
C ALA A 125 41.25 4.46 27.14
N GLU A 126 41.72 3.57 26.27
CA GLU A 126 43.13 3.45 25.90
C GLU A 126 43.66 4.73 25.25
N LEU A 127 43.01 5.23 24.19
CA LEU A 127 43.37 6.48 23.51
C LEU A 127 43.34 7.70 24.46
N LYS A 128 42.42 7.74 25.43
CA LYS A 128 42.45 8.77 26.48
C LYS A 128 43.71 8.64 27.36
N SER A 129 44.10 7.42 27.72
CA SER A 129 45.31 7.18 28.50
C SER A 129 46.57 7.62 27.72
N GLU A 130 46.68 7.28 26.44
CA GLU A 130 47.77 7.71 25.56
C GLU A 130 47.83 9.23 25.45
N VAL A 131 46.69 9.90 25.22
CA VAL A 131 46.62 11.37 25.16
C VAL A 131 47.05 12.01 26.49
N THR A 132 46.79 11.40 27.65
CA THR A 132 47.34 11.91 28.92
C THR A 132 48.85 11.65 29.07
N LEU A 133 49.37 10.54 28.53
CA LEU A 133 50.80 10.24 28.53
C LEU A 133 51.56 11.21 27.62
N VAL A 134 51.10 11.42 26.38
CA VAL A 134 51.66 12.39 25.43
C VAL A 134 51.65 13.79 26.03
N LYS A 135 50.53 14.25 26.61
CA LYS A 135 50.47 15.55 27.30
C LYS A 135 51.47 15.66 28.46
N ARG A 136 51.67 14.58 29.23
CA ARG A 136 52.67 14.55 30.31
C ARG A 136 54.10 14.60 29.76
N VAL A 137 54.40 13.89 28.67
CA VAL A 137 55.72 13.92 28.01
C VAL A 137 56.00 15.29 27.38
N MET A 138 55.00 15.96 26.81
CA MET A 138 55.17 17.33 26.29
C MET A 138 55.32 18.39 27.40
N ALA A 139 54.77 18.15 28.60
CA ALA A 139 54.90 19.07 29.74
C ALA A 139 56.15 18.83 30.61
N ASN A 140 56.57 17.56 30.76
CA ASN A 140 57.63 17.15 31.69
C ASN A 140 58.87 16.56 30.99
N GLY A 141 58.86 16.45 29.66
CA GLY A 141 60.04 16.07 28.90
C GLY A 141 61.19 17.06 29.14
N PRO A 142 62.45 16.68 28.86
CA PRO A 142 63.51 17.67 28.83
C PRO A 142 63.11 18.77 27.84
N ALA A 143 63.54 20.00 28.12
CA ALA A 143 63.58 21.03 27.10
C ALA A 143 64.60 20.62 26.03
N ILE A 144 64.17 19.73 25.12
CA ILE A 144 64.52 19.89 23.72
C ILE A 144 64.04 21.31 23.41
N ALA A 145 64.98 22.25 23.42
CA ALA A 145 64.81 23.43 22.64
C ALA A 145 64.58 22.94 21.21
N GLN A 146 63.32 23.02 20.74
CA GLN A 146 63.10 23.64 19.44
C GLN A 146 64.05 24.84 19.44
N PRO A 147 65.12 24.84 18.62
CA PRO A 147 66.29 25.65 18.87
C PRO A 147 65.83 27.07 19.03
N ALA A 148 65.90 27.57 20.27
CA ALA A 148 65.11 28.74 20.67
C ALA A 148 65.63 29.90 19.86
N SER A 149 64.88 30.24 18.81
CA SER A 149 65.21 31.30 17.86
C SER A 149 64.88 32.61 18.55
N ASN A 150 65.70 32.90 19.56
CA ASN A 150 65.92 34.20 20.17
C ASN A 150 66.68 35.13 19.18
N MET A 151 66.79 34.73 17.91
CA MET A 151 66.49 35.63 16.80
C MET A 151 65.12 36.27 17.07
N GLU A 152 65.12 37.38 17.81
CA GLU A 152 63.97 38.27 17.91
C GLU A 152 63.56 38.68 16.49
N ILE A 153 62.55 38.01 15.94
CA ILE A 153 62.19 38.12 14.53
C ILE A 153 61.77 39.57 14.30
N PRO A 154 62.51 40.37 13.50
CA PRO A 154 62.28 41.80 13.45
C PRO A 154 60.87 42.09 12.95
N ARG A 155 60.05 42.72 13.81
CA ARG A 155 58.64 42.99 13.47
C ARG A 155 58.58 43.82 12.18
N PRO A 156 57.78 43.43 11.19
CA PRO A 156 57.54 44.20 9.98
C PRO A 156 57.21 45.66 10.30
N LYS A 157 57.79 46.58 9.52
CA LYS A 157 57.50 48.01 9.64
C LYS A 157 56.02 48.23 9.37
N SER A 158 55.34 49.02 10.19
CA SER A 158 53.94 49.37 9.95
C SER A 158 53.80 50.11 8.61
N PHE A 159 52.95 49.59 7.73
CA PHE A 159 52.59 50.26 6.48
C PHE A 159 51.91 51.60 6.77
N GLN A 160 52.43 52.69 6.21
CA GLN A 160 51.99 54.05 6.55
C GLN A 160 50.81 54.55 5.71
N GLY A 161 50.12 53.65 5.00
CA GLY A 161 48.97 53.98 4.16
C GLY A 161 49.32 54.75 2.89
N SER A 162 50.59 54.72 2.46
CA SER A 162 51.03 55.46 1.28
C SER A 162 50.46 54.85 -0.01
N ARG A 163 50.23 55.67 -1.03
CA ARG A 163 49.78 55.20 -2.36
C ARG A 163 50.96 54.74 -3.24
N ASN A 164 51.96 54.09 -2.63
CA ASN A 164 53.14 53.56 -3.32
C ASN A 164 53.06 52.02 -3.38
N ALA A 165 52.81 51.47 -4.56
CA ALA A 165 52.71 50.02 -4.77
C ALA A 165 53.97 49.27 -4.28
N ARG A 166 55.16 49.87 -4.44
CA ARG A 166 56.43 49.28 -4.00
C ARG A 166 56.60 49.28 -2.48
N GLU A 167 55.94 50.17 -1.75
CA GLU A 167 55.93 50.14 -0.28
C GLU A 167 55.01 49.02 0.22
N LEU A 168 53.84 48.86 -0.41
CA LEU A 168 52.90 47.77 -0.12
C LEU A 168 53.50 46.39 -0.43
N GLU A 169 54.18 46.24 -1.58
CA GLU A 169 54.91 45.03 -1.98
C GLU A 169 56.01 44.67 -0.97
N ASN A 170 56.88 45.63 -0.61
CA ASN A 170 57.90 45.43 0.43
C ASN A 170 57.30 45.06 1.79
N PHE A 171 56.14 45.64 2.15
CA PHE A 171 55.44 45.35 3.40
C PHE A 171 54.89 43.92 3.42
N LEU A 172 54.18 43.51 2.38
CA LEU A 172 53.65 42.14 2.23
C LEU A 172 54.77 41.10 2.26
N TRP A 173 55.84 41.31 1.50
CA TRP A 173 57.01 40.42 1.53
C TRP A 173 57.63 40.34 2.94
N SER A 174 57.70 41.45 3.68
CA SER A 174 58.20 41.44 5.06
C SER A 174 57.27 40.72 6.04
N LEU A 175 55.94 40.72 5.81
CA LEU A 175 54.98 39.92 6.57
C LEU A 175 55.14 38.42 6.27
N GLU A 176 55.27 38.02 5.00
CA GLU A 176 55.50 36.63 4.60
C GLU A 176 56.75 36.05 5.26
N GLN A 177 57.87 36.79 5.21
CA GLN A 177 59.11 36.39 5.88
C GLN A 177 58.94 36.31 7.41
N TYR A 178 58.20 37.25 8.03
CA TYR A 178 57.94 37.23 9.47
C TYR A 178 57.07 36.04 9.90
N PHE A 179 55.98 35.74 9.20
CA PHE A 179 55.10 34.61 9.53
C PHE A 179 55.78 33.27 9.30
N GLY A 180 56.51 33.12 8.18
CA GLY A 180 57.31 31.93 7.88
C GLY A 180 58.40 31.67 8.93
N ALA A 181 59.12 32.71 9.36
CA ALA A 181 60.11 32.61 10.45
C ALA A 181 59.46 32.34 11.82
N SER A 182 58.23 32.82 12.05
CA SER A 182 57.50 32.65 13.32
C SER A 182 56.86 31.27 13.49
N GLY A 183 56.92 30.39 12.49
CA GLY A 183 56.27 29.07 12.53
C GLY A 183 54.74 29.10 12.54
N ILE A 184 54.14 30.24 12.18
CA ILE A 184 52.68 30.41 12.17
C ILE A 184 52.14 29.79 10.88
N ARG A 185 51.40 28.68 11.02
CA ARG A 185 50.80 27.93 9.90
C ARG A 185 49.60 28.68 9.32
N ASP A 186 49.34 28.48 8.01
CA ASP A 186 48.34 29.23 7.24
C ASP A 186 46.93 29.26 7.85
N GLU A 187 46.53 28.15 8.49
CA GLU A 187 45.25 28.02 9.20
C GLU A 187 45.04 29.07 10.31
N CYS A 188 46.10 29.76 10.74
CA CYS A 188 46.06 30.84 11.73
C CYS A 188 46.20 32.26 11.12
N LEU A 189 46.43 32.42 9.82
CA LEU A 189 46.58 33.73 9.16
C LEU A 189 45.23 34.41 8.85
N PHE A 190 44.23 33.63 8.46
CA PHE A 190 42.91 34.13 8.02
C PHE A 190 42.22 35.13 8.97
N PRO A 191 42.28 35.00 10.31
CA PRO A 191 41.65 35.96 11.22
C PRO A 191 42.37 37.31 11.36
N ILE A 192 43.61 37.45 10.88
CA ILE A 192 44.48 38.59 11.22
C ILE A 192 44.32 39.75 10.22
N MET A 193 43.94 39.49 8.96
CA MET A 193 43.75 40.52 7.94
C MET A 193 42.38 41.23 8.00
N VAL A 194 41.97 41.69 9.18
CA VAL A 194 40.80 42.57 9.31
C VAL A 194 41.18 44.00 8.94
N VAL A 195 41.12 44.31 7.64
CA VAL A 195 41.28 45.68 7.13
C VAL A 195 40.07 46.52 7.55
N THR A 196 40.24 47.35 8.58
CA THR A 196 39.23 48.33 8.99
C THR A 196 39.18 49.47 7.96
N PRO A 197 38.03 49.76 7.32
CA PRO A 197 37.94 50.80 6.32
C PRO A 197 38.07 52.19 6.96
N VAL A 198 39.06 52.97 6.53
CA VAL A 198 39.36 54.28 7.10
C VAL A 198 38.37 55.34 6.59
N GLY A 199 37.48 55.77 7.49
CA GLY A 199 36.97 57.14 7.53
C GLY A 199 35.74 57.47 6.67
N VAL A 200 34.57 57.44 7.30
CA VAL A 200 33.47 58.38 7.02
C VAL A 200 32.96 58.94 8.35
N PRO A 201 33.07 60.26 8.63
CA PRO A 201 32.53 60.84 9.86
C PRO A 201 30.99 60.96 9.77
N PRO A 202 30.26 60.75 10.88
CA PRO A 202 28.81 60.89 10.89
C PRO A 202 28.38 62.36 10.73
N VAL A 203 27.44 62.62 9.83
CA VAL A 203 26.78 63.92 9.70
C VAL A 203 25.87 64.14 10.91
N VAL A 204 26.07 65.24 11.64
CA VAL A 204 25.26 65.62 12.81
C VAL A 204 24.18 66.63 12.37
N PRO A 205 22.87 66.31 12.41
CA PRO A 205 21.83 67.24 11.98
C PRO A 205 21.44 68.26 13.07
N GLY A 206 21.53 69.55 12.72
CA GLY A 206 20.61 70.62 13.11
C GLY A 206 20.29 70.86 14.61
N SER A 207 20.89 71.91 15.19
CA SER A 207 20.41 72.50 16.44
C SER A 207 19.34 73.59 16.20
N THR A 208 18.08 73.27 16.47
CA THR A 208 16.95 74.21 16.74
C THR A 208 15.85 73.43 17.48
N GLY A 209 15.16 73.90 18.52
CA GLY A 209 15.33 75.12 19.33
C GLY A 209 14.13 75.31 20.28
N THR A 210 14.37 75.86 21.48
CA THR A 210 13.40 76.52 22.40
C THR A 210 12.00 75.90 22.63
N GLY A 211 11.72 75.39 23.84
CA GLY A 211 10.34 75.01 24.25
C GLY A 211 10.16 74.68 25.74
N HIS A 212 9.79 75.67 26.57
CA HIS A 212 9.37 75.47 27.97
C HIS A 212 7.87 75.08 28.07
N LYS A 213 7.52 74.07 28.90
CA LYS A 213 6.56 74.19 30.05
C LYS A 213 6.08 72.85 30.68
N THR A 214 6.38 72.70 31.98
CA THR A 214 5.53 72.25 33.12
C THR A 214 4.33 71.29 32.95
N GLY A 215 4.34 70.19 33.73
CA GLY A 215 3.22 69.26 34.04
C GLY A 215 3.76 67.83 34.28
N VAL A 216 3.50 67.03 35.33
CA VAL A 216 2.42 66.92 36.34
C VAL A 216 1.08 66.59 35.68
N THR A 217 0.41 65.43 35.87
CA THR A 217 0.46 64.37 36.94
C THR A 217 0.23 62.93 36.35
N PRO A 218 0.35 61.83 37.15
CA PRO A 218 0.18 60.42 36.73
C PRO A 218 -1.21 59.83 37.13
N PRO A 219 -1.41 58.48 37.26
CA PRO A 219 -1.30 57.39 36.27
C PRO A 219 -2.61 56.57 36.12
N VAL A 220 -2.63 55.59 35.21
CA VAL A 220 -3.45 54.35 35.27
C VAL A 220 -2.57 53.19 34.79
#